data_AF-A0A0C9ZDQ3-F1
#
_entry.id   AF-A0A0C9ZDQ3-F1
#
_cell.length_a   1.000
_cell.length_b   1.000
_cell.length_c   1.000
_cell.angle_alpha   90.00
_cell.angle_beta   90.00
_cell.angle_gamma   90.00
#
_symmetry.space_group_name_H-M   'P 1'
#
loop_
_entity.id
_entity.type
_entity.pdbx_description
1 polymer ?
#
loop_
_entity_poly.entity_id
_entity_poly.type
_entity_poly.pdbx_seq_one_letter_code
_entity_poly.pdbx_strand_id
1 'polypeptide(L)' 'MTDNPNPPNPLLRIWQQNLNRSSTNQHSLLHGPHAKDWNIYALQEPHIRPNKNTISTPKFYTVYP' A
#
# COMPACT_ATOMS: atom_id res chain seq x y z
N MET A 1 12.93 16.83 -37.47
CA MET A 1 12.40 15.71 -36.69
C MET A 1 12.77 15.98 -35.24
N THR A 2 11.83 16.44 -34.43
CA THR A 2 12.04 16.70 -33.00
C THR A 2 11.60 15.45 -32.25
N ASP A 3 12.56 14.69 -31.73
CA ASP A 3 12.28 13.61 -30.78
C ASP A 3 11.72 14.25 -29.51
N ASN A 4 10.40 14.15 -29.32
CA ASN A 4 9.78 14.44 -28.04
C ASN A 4 10.03 13.23 -27.14
N PRO A 5 10.85 13.32 -26.08
CA PRO A 5 10.98 12.21 -25.14
C PRO A 5 9.63 12.06 -24.45
N ASN A 6 8.88 11.01 -24.81
CA ASN A 6 7.71 10.60 -24.04
C ASN A 6 8.18 10.44 -22.59
N PRO A 7 7.59 11.14 -21.61
CA PRO A 7 7.94 10.93 -20.22
C PRO A 7 7.75 9.43 -19.92
N PRO A 8 8.69 8.80 -19.20
CA PRO A 8 8.59 7.38 -18.92
C PRO A 8 7.24 7.09 -18.25
N ASN A 9 6.48 6.15 -18.81
CA ASN A 9 5.21 5.72 -18.22
C ASN A 9 5.45 5.38 -16.74
N PRO A 10 4.74 6.01 -15.80
CA PRO A 10 4.95 5.73 -14.38
C PRO A 10 4.66 4.25 -14.11
N LEU A 11 5.69 3.51 -13.69
CA LEU A 11 5.57 2.10 -13.35
C LEU A 11 4.67 1.94 -12.13
N LEU A 12 3.54 1.23 -12.29
CA LEU A 12 2.66 0.87 -11.18
C LEU A 12 3.34 -0.21 -10.33
N ARG A 13 3.58 0.10 -9.05
CA ARG A 13 4.19 -0.83 -8.09
C ARG A 13 3.16 -1.33 -7.09
N ILE A 14 2.97 -2.64 -7.06
CA ILE A 14 2.00 -3.33 -6.19
C ILE A 14 2.75 -4.26 -5.25
N TRP A 15 2.55 -4.08 -3.94
CA TRP A 15 3.02 -5.02 -2.93
C TRP A 15 1.87 -5.91 -2.48
N GLN A 16 2.11 -7.21 -2.39
CA GLN A 16 1.11 -8.17 -1.91
C GLN A 16 1.68 -8.98 -0.75
N GLN A 17 0.93 -9.09 0.36
CA GLN A 17 1.39 -9.80 1.54
C GLN A 17 0.22 -10.25 2.43
N ASN A 18 0.33 -11.48 2.96
CA ASN A 18 -0.47 -11.94 4.09
C ASN A 18 0.13 -11.45 5.41
N LEU A 19 -0.67 -10.76 6.23
CA LEU A 19 -0.24 -10.18 7.51
C LEU A 19 -0.55 -11.06 8.72
N ASN A 20 -1.26 -12.16 8.54
CA ASN A 20 -1.69 -13.08 9.61
C ASN A 20 -2.30 -12.33 10.81
N ARG A 21 -3.13 -11.31 10.51
CA ARG A 21 -3.81 -10.43 11.48
C ARG A 21 -2.89 -9.67 12.44
N SER A 22 -1.59 -9.57 12.14
CA SER A 22 -0.61 -8.87 12.99
C SER A 22 -0.72 -7.34 12.82
N SER A 23 -1.13 -6.66 13.90
CA SER A 23 -1.17 -5.19 13.96
C SER A 23 0.22 -4.58 13.83
N THR A 24 1.22 -5.19 14.44
CA THR A 24 2.62 -4.75 14.37
C THR A 24 3.16 -4.83 12.96
N ASN A 25 2.93 -5.93 12.25
CA ASN A 25 3.40 -6.08 10.87
C ASN A 25 2.69 -5.09 9.94
N GLN A 26 1.38 -4.91 10.12
CA GLN A 26 0.62 -3.94 9.33
C GLN A 26 1.12 -2.51 9.56
N HIS A 27 1.38 -2.14 10.82
CA HIS A 27 1.88 -0.81 11.16
C HIS A 27 3.28 -0.59 10.56
N SER A 28 4.20 -1.53 10.73
CA SER A 28 5.54 -1.45 10.14
C SER A 28 5.53 -1.37 8.61
N LEU A 29 4.60 -2.09 7.96
CA LEU A 29 4.47 -2.06 6.50
C LEU A 29 3.95 -0.71 5.99
N LEU A 30 2.91 -0.16 6.62
CA LEU A 30 2.23 1.05 6.16
C LEU A 30 2.89 2.36 6.61
N HIS A 31 3.66 2.33 7.70
CA HIS A 31 4.36 3.50 8.26
C HIS A 31 5.88 3.41 8.13
N GLY A 32 6.41 2.32 7.58
CA GLY A 32 7.84 2.12 7.38
C GLY A 32 8.44 3.00 6.27
N PRO A 33 9.78 3.08 6.18
CA PRO A 33 10.48 3.90 5.18
C PRO A 33 10.15 3.50 3.74
N HIS A 34 9.76 2.24 3.52
CA HIS A 34 9.40 1.70 2.21
C HIS A 34 7.94 1.94 1.81
N ALA A 35 7.09 2.43 2.73
CA ALA A 35 5.69 2.71 2.45
C ALA A 35 5.51 3.67 1.27
N LYS A 36 6.50 4.54 1.04
CA LYS A 36 6.45 5.53 -0.04
C LYS A 36 6.74 4.96 -1.44
N ASP A 37 7.39 3.79 -1.52
CA ASP A 37 7.92 3.21 -2.75
C ASP A 37 6.88 2.41 -3.54
N TRP A 38 5.70 2.18 -2.94
CA TRP A 38 4.60 1.38 -3.49
C TRP A 38 3.36 2.24 -3.70
N ASN A 39 2.63 1.95 -4.79
CA ASN A 39 1.39 2.64 -5.12
C ASN A 39 0.18 1.94 -4.49
N ILE A 40 0.20 0.60 -4.47
CA ILE A 40 -0.91 -0.23 -3.98
C ILE A 40 -0.36 -1.30 -3.04
N TYR A 41 -1.07 -1.51 -1.92
CA TYR A 41 -0.87 -2.62 -1.01
C TYR A 41 -2.07 -3.57 -1.07
N ALA A 42 -1.85 -4.80 -1.50
CA ALA A 42 -2.83 -5.88 -1.50
C ALA A 42 -2.61 -6.78 -0.28
N LEU A 43 -3.37 -6.53 0.79
CA LEU A 43 -3.19 -7.20 2.09
C LEU A 43 -4.16 -8.37 2.26
N GLN A 44 -3.65 -9.56 2.56
CA GLN A 44 -4.46 -10.69 3.03
C GLN A 44 -4.40 -10.78 4.56
N GLU A 45 -5.51 -11.18 5.17
CA GLU A 45 -5.67 -11.26 6.62
C GLU A 45 -5.16 -10.00 7.35
N PRO A 46 -5.59 -8.78 6.96
CA PRO A 46 -5.18 -7.58 7.65
C PRO A 46 -5.68 -7.59 9.10
N HIS A 47 -4.99 -6.85 9.96
CA HIS A 47 -5.47 -6.57 11.30
C HIS A 47 -6.64 -5.59 11.22
N ILE A 48 -7.85 -6.09 11.47
CA ILE A 48 -9.08 -5.28 11.58
C ILE A 48 -9.32 -4.95 13.05
N ARG A 49 -9.49 -3.67 13.37
CA ARG A 49 -9.79 -3.20 14.72
C ARG A 49 -11.25 -3.56 15.10
N PRO A 50 -11.59 -3.56 16.40
CA PRO A 50 -12.95 -3.94 16.85
C PRO A 50 -14.10 -3.12 16.24
N ASN A 51 -13.85 -1.86 15.89
CA ASN A 51 -14.78 -0.98 15.19
C ASN A 51 -14.84 -1.23 13.66
N LYS A 52 -14.33 -2.39 13.20
CA LYS A 52 -14.34 -2.86 11.81
C LYS A 52 -13.56 -1.98 10.82
N ASN A 53 -12.69 -1.10 11.31
CA ASN A 53 -11.78 -0.36 10.45
C ASN A 53 -10.38 -0.99 10.46
N THR A 54 -9.62 -0.73 9.40
CA THR A 54 -8.20 -1.08 9.33
C THR A 54 -7.36 0.18 9.53
N ILE A 55 -6.07 -0.01 9.78
CA ILE A 55 -5.12 1.11 9.88
C ILE A 55 -4.89 1.67 8.47
N SER A 56 -5.08 2.98 8.31
CA SER A 56 -4.80 3.74 7.10
C SER A 56 -3.87 4.90 7.47
N THR A 57 -3.05 5.34 6.51
CA THR A 57 -2.22 6.54 6.63
C THR A 57 -2.79 7.63 5.72
N PRO A 58 -2.45 8.92 5.89
CA PRO A 58 -2.89 9.97 4.96
C PRO A 58 -2.54 9.71 3.49
N LYS A 59 -1.59 8.81 3.22
CA LYS A 59 -1.18 8.39 1.87
C LYS A 59 -2.06 7.28 1.29
N PHE A 60 -2.71 6.47 2.12
CA PHE A 60 -3.44 5.28 1.67
C PHE A 60 -4.90 5.31 2.10
N TYR A 61 -5.79 5.12 1.15
CA TYR A 61 -7.20 4.85 1.40
C TYR A 61 -7.43 3.34 1.36
N THR A 62 -8.06 2.79 2.39
CA THR A 62 -8.43 1.37 2.39
C THR A 62 -9.68 1.18 1.55
N VAL A 63 -9.61 0.26 0.60
CA VAL A 63 -10.77 -0.23 -0.16
C VAL A 63 -11.00 -1.69 0.25
N TYR A 64 -12.22 -2.00 0.66
CA TYR A 64 -12.67 -3.37 0.90
C TYR A 64 -13.46 -3.85 -0.32
N PRO A 65 -13.44 -5.15 -0.65
CA PRO A 65 -14.48 -5.73 -1.50
C PRO A 65 -15.86 -5.65 -0.84
#